data_AF-A0A6M0IRY2-F1
#
_entry.id   AF-A0A6M0IRY2-F1
#
_cell.length_a   1.000
_cell.length_b   1.000
_cell.length_c   1.000
_cell.angle_alpha   90.00
_cell.angle_beta   90.00
_cell.angle_gamma   90.00
#
_symmetry.space_group_name_H-M   'P 1'
#
loop_
_entity.id
_entity.type
_entity.pdbx_description
1 polymer ?
#
loop_
_entity_poly.entity_id
_entity_poly.type
_entity_poly.pdbx_seq_one_letter_code
_entity_poly.pdbx_strand_id
1 'polypeptide(L)'
;MTSLSISGQTDVGQRRKDNQDTFVCSTIWSASSALLAVIDGVGGYAGGDRAAAIAKESIERYMVTPTGDPLSMLREAVVFANNQINEQRQQDRRLGQMCCVLTTAVADVELGKLYFVHVGDTRLYRYRQGTLDKLTYDHSLVGVREDANELTEAEAMSHPRRNEILREVGSTVHRVDDPDFLESGETDFLPGDQLLLCSDGLTDMITQAQIVAILNQQQPLEKQLEDLIHLANEQGGNDNITVVLAKNNTSATNRPVPAASAKLDPAPTTNQPLTSTEPLAYGDFSDKPQARKSNLGALWFALGFILAGVIAAVVWYQYPPFEQADIATDSLDKAGNQSDSTRLAAPGASQLDSLLQTAYRSKDHQLLLADDTIRLSQPLVLSDSLQTILGNGKLTVLMPVDTAQTQPAVRISRHGSANLENIVIHNFKTGIETTSDATLRLSNVYFKRVGQPILTAIRQDTFRNSVVAVSIQNPPAPSQPTRR
;
A
#
# COMPACT_ATOMS: atom_id res chain seq x y z
N MET A 1 -24.73 -19.07 20.60
CA MET A 1 -23.59 -19.22 19.66
C MET A 1 -22.98 -17.84 19.49
N THR A 2 -21.66 -17.71 19.52
CA THR A 2 -20.99 -16.43 19.24
C THR A 2 -21.28 -16.05 17.79
N SER A 3 -21.62 -14.77 17.55
CA SER A 3 -21.89 -14.24 16.21
C SER A 3 -20.64 -14.21 15.33
N LEU A 4 -19.46 -14.21 15.96
CA LEU A 4 -18.14 -14.27 15.33
C LEU A 4 -17.34 -15.43 15.95
N SER A 5 -16.69 -16.22 15.11
CA SER A 5 -15.64 -17.18 15.52
C SER A 5 -14.33 -16.76 14.89
N ILE A 6 -13.23 -16.85 15.63
CA ILE A 6 -11.88 -16.54 15.15
C ILE A 6 -10.92 -17.63 15.62
N SER A 7 -9.90 -17.91 14.83
CA SER A 7 -8.85 -18.87 15.18
C SER A 7 -7.59 -18.49 14.40
N GLY A 8 -6.41 -18.69 14.98
CA GLY A 8 -5.14 -18.37 14.33
C GLY A 8 -4.03 -19.32 14.77
N GLN A 9 -3.17 -19.69 13.83
CA GLN A 9 -2.06 -20.61 14.06
C GLN A 9 -0.88 -20.25 13.17
N THR A 10 0.33 -20.49 13.69
CA THR A 10 1.59 -20.38 12.95
C THR A 10 2.41 -21.63 13.15
N ASP A 11 3.15 -22.04 12.13
CA ASP A 11 4.02 -23.20 12.10
C ASP A 11 5.35 -22.84 11.42
N VAL A 12 6.45 -23.41 11.92
CA VAL A 12 7.79 -23.12 11.39
C VAL A 12 8.00 -23.67 9.97
N GLY A 13 7.17 -24.61 9.53
CA GLY A 13 7.38 -25.35 8.30
C GLY A 13 8.35 -26.52 8.47
N GLN A 14 8.72 -27.15 7.35
CA GLN A 14 9.65 -28.29 7.32
C GLN A 14 11.09 -27.91 7.00
N ARG A 15 11.32 -26.72 6.40
CA ARG A 15 12.65 -26.31 5.89
C ARG A 15 13.31 -25.20 6.69
N ARG A 16 12.55 -24.38 7.41
CA ARG A 16 13.09 -23.30 8.25
C ARG A 16 13.44 -23.84 9.64
N LYS A 17 14.33 -23.13 10.34
CA LYS A 17 14.73 -23.45 11.72
C LYS A 17 14.00 -22.60 12.75
N ASP A 18 13.73 -21.36 12.37
CA ASP A 18 13.13 -20.34 13.19
C ASP A 18 11.84 -19.86 12.51
N ASN A 19 10.90 -19.42 13.33
CA ASN A 19 9.65 -18.84 12.85
C ASN A 19 9.73 -17.31 12.98
N GLN A 20 9.76 -16.62 11.85
CA GLN A 20 9.77 -15.16 11.76
C GLN A 20 8.37 -14.59 11.53
N ASP A 21 7.37 -15.43 11.33
CA ASP A 21 5.98 -15.02 11.26
C ASP A 21 5.37 -14.79 12.64
N THR A 22 4.36 -13.92 12.68
CA THR A 22 3.42 -13.85 13.79
C THR A 22 2.03 -13.45 13.31
N PHE A 23 1.07 -13.46 14.21
CA PHE A 23 -0.31 -13.09 13.90
C PHE A 23 -0.99 -12.37 15.06
N VAL A 24 -2.03 -11.61 14.72
CA VAL A 24 -3.04 -11.09 15.66
C VAL A 24 -4.34 -11.83 15.41
N CYS A 25 -4.97 -12.32 16.47
CA CYS A 25 -6.27 -12.98 16.42
C CYS A 25 -6.98 -12.74 17.75
N SER A 26 -7.66 -11.61 17.88
CA SER A 26 -8.31 -11.21 19.13
C SER A 26 -9.62 -10.47 18.88
N THR A 27 -10.56 -10.63 19.81
CA THR A 27 -11.79 -9.84 19.85
C THR A 27 -11.47 -8.43 20.37
N ILE A 28 -11.97 -7.39 19.72
CA ILE A 28 -11.73 -5.99 20.08
C ILE A 28 -13.04 -5.20 20.09
N TRP A 29 -13.13 -4.16 20.93
CA TRP A 29 -14.25 -3.20 21.05
C TRP A 29 -15.61 -3.76 21.48
N SER A 30 -16.02 -4.91 20.95
CA SER A 30 -17.25 -5.62 21.27
C SER A 30 -17.05 -7.13 21.06
N ALA A 31 -17.99 -7.96 21.50
CA ALA A 31 -17.97 -9.41 21.23
C ALA A 31 -18.23 -9.77 19.75
N SER A 32 -18.64 -8.79 18.92
CA SER A 32 -18.97 -8.95 17.50
C SER A 32 -17.87 -8.44 16.56
N SER A 33 -16.75 -7.94 17.08
CA SER A 33 -15.67 -7.37 16.27
C SER A 33 -14.33 -8.01 16.61
N ALA A 34 -13.50 -8.27 15.61
CA ALA A 34 -12.18 -8.88 15.78
C ALA A 34 -11.09 -8.14 15.00
N LEU A 35 -9.92 -8.07 15.63
CA LEU A 35 -8.67 -7.67 15.01
C LEU A 35 -7.92 -8.92 14.57
N LEU A 36 -7.59 -8.94 13.29
CA LEU A 36 -6.90 -10.04 12.62
C LEU A 36 -5.65 -9.47 11.95
N ALA A 37 -4.53 -10.18 12.02
CA ALA A 37 -3.36 -9.86 11.24
C ALA A 37 -2.51 -11.09 10.98
N VAL A 38 -1.89 -11.15 9.81
CA VAL A 38 -0.73 -12.02 9.54
C VAL A 38 0.44 -11.13 9.21
N ILE A 39 1.59 -11.42 9.80
CA ILE A 39 2.80 -10.62 9.72
C ILE A 39 3.95 -11.57 9.45
N ASP A 40 4.63 -11.42 8.32
CA ASP A 40 5.81 -12.20 7.96
C ASP A 40 7.04 -11.32 8.10
N GLY A 41 7.94 -11.74 8.98
CA GLY A 41 9.18 -11.05 9.31
C GLY A 41 10.28 -11.32 8.30
N VAL A 42 10.71 -10.27 7.59
CA VAL A 42 11.80 -10.35 6.63
C VAL A 42 13.08 -9.78 7.23
N GLY A 43 14.12 -10.58 7.31
CA GLY A 43 15.44 -10.11 7.75
C GLY A 43 16.41 -11.25 7.94
N GLY A 44 17.67 -11.03 7.54
CA GLY A 44 18.72 -12.06 7.51
C GLY A 44 18.86 -12.89 8.79
N TYR A 45 19.60 -12.41 9.80
CA TYR A 45 19.68 -13.07 11.12
C TYR A 45 18.32 -12.91 11.89
N ALA A 46 18.32 -12.88 13.22
CA ALA A 46 17.14 -12.62 14.08
C ALA A 46 16.57 -11.18 13.97
N GLY A 47 16.41 -10.66 12.76
CA GLY A 47 15.80 -9.37 12.49
C GLY A 47 14.32 -9.49 12.16
N GLY A 48 13.93 -10.49 11.36
CA GLY A 48 12.56 -10.67 10.88
C GLY A 48 11.57 -10.91 12.03
N ASP A 49 11.88 -11.84 12.93
CA ASP A 49 11.10 -12.13 14.14
C ASP A 49 10.90 -10.88 15.00
N ARG A 50 11.95 -10.07 15.13
CA ARG A 50 11.88 -8.81 15.89
C ARG A 50 10.99 -7.78 15.19
N ALA A 51 11.11 -7.61 13.88
CA ALA A 51 10.25 -6.70 13.12
C ALA A 51 8.77 -7.12 13.22
N ALA A 52 8.48 -8.40 13.02
CA ALA A 52 7.14 -8.95 13.12
C ALA A 52 6.53 -8.75 14.52
N ALA A 53 7.33 -8.97 15.57
CA ALA A 53 6.90 -8.71 16.96
C ALA A 53 6.57 -7.23 17.21
N ILE A 54 7.41 -6.30 16.75
CA ILE A 54 7.14 -4.86 16.89
C ILE A 54 5.85 -4.48 16.15
N ALA A 55 5.65 -4.99 14.92
CA ALA A 55 4.44 -4.72 14.16
C ALA A 55 3.20 -5.21 14.89
N LYS A 56 3.21 -6.46 15.39
CA LYS A 56 2.13 -7.03 16.20
C LYS A 56 1.81 -6.16 17.41
N GLU A 57 2.81 -5.88 18.26
CA GLU A 57 2.63 -5.11 19.49
C GLU A 57 2.11 -3.69 19.20
N SER A 58 2.58 -3.08 18.11
CA SER A 58 2.19 -1.75 17.70
C SER A 58 0.73 -1.71 17.24
N ILE A 59 0.33 -2.67 16.40
CA ILE A 59 -1.05 -2.78 15.91
C ILE A 59 -2.01 -3.08 17.06
N GLU A 60 -1.71 -4.07 17.91
CA GLU A 60 -2.53 -4.39 19.07
C GLU A 60 -2.70 -3.18 19.99
N ARG A 61 -1.61 -2.47 20.30
CA ARG A 61 -1.62 -1.28 21.15
C ARG A 61 -2.45 -0.14 20.55
N TYR A 62 -2.29 0.13 19.26
CA TYR A 62 -3.01 1.22 18.59
C TYR A 62 -4.52 0.95 18.54
N MET A 63 -4.91 -0.32 18.39
CA MET A 63 -6.31 -0.72 18.18
C MET A 63 -7.07 -0.99 19.48
N VAL A 64 -6.45 -0.89 20.67
CA VAL A 64 -7.13 -1.17 21.96
C VAL A 64 -8.38 -0.31 22.15
N THR A 65 -8.28 1.00 21.88
CA THR A 65 -9.37 1.96 22.13
C THR A 65 -9.93 2.47 20.81
N PRO A 66 -11.24 2.31 20.53
CA PRO A 66 -11.85 2.81 19.31
C PRO A 66 -11.97 4.33 19.37
N THR A 67 -11.05 5.05 18.74
CA THR A 67 -10.98 6.53 18.75
C THR A 67 -11.55 7.18 17.50
N GLY A 68 -11.92 6.39 16.48
CA GLY A 68 -12.44 6.91 15.23
C GLY A 68 -12.92 5.84 14.27
N ASP A 69 -12.88 6.16 12.98
CA ASP A 69 -13.19 5.25 11.88
C ASP A 69 -12.22 4.04 11.86
N PRO A 70 -12.72 2.78 11.84
CA PRO A 70 -11.87 1.59 11.89
C PRO A 70 -10.80 1.51 10.79
N LEU A 71 -11.12 1.93 9.55
CA LEU A 71 -10.16 1.89 8.44
C LEU A 71 -9.03 2.89 8.65
N SER A 72 -9.39 4.11 9.06
CA SER A 72 -8.43 5.17 9.39
C SER A 72 -7.50 4.72 10.52
N MET A 73 -8.06 4.14 11.58
CA MET A 73 -7.29 3.59 12.70
C MET A 73 -6.34 2.46 12.26
N LEU A 74 -6.77 1.54 11.39
CA LEU A 74 -5.90 0.50 10.85
C LEU A 74 -4.73 1.08 10.05
N ARG A 75 -4.99 2.07 9.19
CA ARG A 75 -3.94 2.74 8.40
C ARG A 75 -2.91 3.40 9.32
N GLU A 76 -3.39 4.10 10.34
CA GLU A 76 -2.54 4.73 11.35
C GLU A 76 -1.73 3.70 12.16
N ALA A 77 -2.34 2.58 12.54
CA ALA A 77 -1.69 1.49 13.26
C ALA A 77 -0.52 0.89 12.45
N VAL A 78 -0.72 0.67 11.15
CA VAL A 78 0.33 0.16 10.25
C VAL A 78 1.47 1.18 10.06
N VAL A 79 1.15 2.47 9.91
CA VAL A 79 2.16 3.54 9.86
C VAL A 79 2.92 3.67 11.17
N PHE A 80 2.22 3.52 12.30
CA PHE A 80 2.84 3.53 13.63
C PHE A 80 3.81 2.35 13.77
N ALA A 81 3.39 1.13 13.42
CA ALA A 81 4.23 -0.06 13.37
C ALA A 81 5.47 0.14 12.48
N ASN A 82 5.28 0.65 11.27
CA ASN A 82 6.36 0.98 10.34
C ASN A 82 7.42 1.87 10.97
N ASN A 83 6.98 2.99 11.56
CA ASN A 83 7.89 3.98 12.10
C ASN A 83 8.60 3.48 13.37
N GLN A 84 7.98 2.60 14.16
CA GLN A 84 8.62 1.91 15.29
C GLN A 84 9.71 0.93 14.84
N ILE A 85 9.46 0.13 13.80
CA ILE A 85 10.48 -0.77 13.23
C ILE A 85 11.64 0.06 12.67
N ASN A 86 11.34 1.13 11.93
CA ASN A 86 12.36 2.01 11.36
C ASN A 86 13.25 2.65 12.44
N GLU A 87 12.64 3.16 13.52
CA GLU A 87 13.37 3.72 14.65
C GLU A 87 14.32 2.68 15.27
N GLN A 88 13.84 1.45 15.49
CA GLN A 88 14.68 0.39 16.05
C GLN A 88 15.83 -0.02 15.10
N ARG A 89 15.62 -0.01 13.78
CA ARG A 89 16.70 -0.22 12.78
C ARG A 89 17.81 0.81 12.89
N GLN A 90 17.46 2.06 13.20
CA GLN A 90 18.43 3.15 13.34
C GLN A 90 19.25 3.05 14.63
N GLN A 91 18.68 2.44 15.68
CA GLN A 91 19.32 2.30 16.99
C GLN A 91 20.28 1.10 17.08
N ASP A 92 19.97 -0.03 16.44
CA ASP A 92 20.84 -1.23 16.44
C ASP A 92 21.24 -1.62 15.02
N ARG A 93 22.53 -1.45 14.70
CA ARG A 93 23.10 -1.82 13.39
C ARG A 93 22.88 -3.29 13.03
N ARG A 94 22.77 -4.20 14.01
CA ARG A 94 22.52 -5.63 13.76
C ARG A 94 21.10 -5.89 13.24
N LEU A 95 20.18 -4.99 13.54
CA LEU A 95 18.79 -5.01 13.08
C LEU A 95 18.57 -4.08 11.89
N GLY A 96 19.62 -3.47 11.32
CA GLY A 96 19.49 -2.42 10.30
C GLY A 96 18.79 -2.83 9.00
N GLN A 97 18.60 -4.13 8.78
CA GLN A 97 17.89 -4.72 7.63
C GLN A 97 16.54 -5.37 8.00
N MET A 98 16.09 -5.30 9.26
CA MET A 98 14.82 -5.91 9.63
C MET A 98 13.63 -5.16 9.00
N CYS A 99 12.70 -5.90 8.45
CA CYS A 99 11.41 -5.41 7.98
C CYS A 99 10.39 -6.53 8.15
N CYS A 100 9.14 -6.25 7.81
CA CYS A 100 8.13 -7.28 7.69
C CYS A 100 7.15 -6.89 6.59
N VAL A 101 6.35 -7.85 6.18
CA VAL A 101 5.16 -7.66 5.38
C VAL A 101 3.96 -8.03 6.24
N LEU A 102 2.80 -7.43 5.98
CA LEU A 102 1.62 -7.70 6.78
C LEU A 102 0.31 -7.44 6.06
N THR A 103 -0.70 -8.18 6.49
CA THR A 103 -2.10 -7.89 6.20
C THR A 103 -2.83 -7.86 7.52
N THR A 104 -3.54 -6.77 7.80
CA THR A 104 -4.35 -6.62 9.00
C THR A 104 -5.77 -6.20 8.66
N ALA A 105 -6.74 -6.67 9.44
CA ALA A 105 -8.14 -6.43 9.20
C ALA A 105 -8.94 -6.32 10.50
N VAL A 106 -10.00 -5.52 10.44
CA VAL A 106 -11.08 -5.50 11.42
C VAL A 106 -12.32 -6.06 10.78
N ALA A 107 -12.82 -7.17 11.33
CA ALA A 107 -14.08 -7.78 10.93
C ALA A 107 -15.15 -7.45 11.97
N ASP A 108 -16.19 -6.75 11.57
CA ASP A 108 -17.30 -6.33 12.42
C ASP A 108 -18.61 -6.96 11.93
N VAL A 109 -19.16 -7.87 12.72
CA VAL A 109 -20.37 -8.61 12.37
C VAL A 109 -21.64 -7.78 12.53
N GLU A 110 -21.63 -6.80 13.44
CA GLU A 110 -22.81 -5.97 13.71
C GLU A 110 -23.01 -4.91 12.62
N LEU A 111 -21.91 -4.28 12.20
CA LEU A 111 -21.89 -3.40 11.03
C LEU A 111 -21.98 -4.19 9.71
N GLY A 112 -21.61 -5.48 9.73
CA GLY A 112 -21.52 -6.31 8.53
C GLY A 112 -20.39 -5.85 7.61
N LYS A 113 -19.28 -5.39 8.18
CA LYS A 113 -18.17 -4.74 7.48
C LYS A 113 -16.83 -5.39 7.79
N LEU A 114 -15.98 -5.37 6.77
CA LEU A 114 -14.57 -5.74 6.82
C LEU A 114 -13.75 -4.55 6.37
N TYR A 115 -12.83 -4.11 7.21
CA TYR A 115 -11.84 -3.09 6.91
C TYR A 115 -10.47 -3.76 6.90
N PHE A 116 -9.61 -3.46 5.93
CA PHE A 116 -8.28 -4.07 5.86
C PHE A 116 -7.22 -3.10 5.36
N VAL A 117 -5.98 -3.37 5.76
CA VAL A 117 -4.75 -2.71 5.30
C VAL A 117 -3.72 -3.78 5.00
N HIS A 118 -3.01 -3.62 3.89
CA HIS A 118 -2.08 -4.61 3.35
C HIS A 118 -0.79 -3.96 2.84
N VAL A 119 0.34 -4.59 3.14
CA VAL A 119 1.69 -4.23 2.68
C VAL A 119 2.49 -5.53 2.45
N GLY A 120 3.04 -5.71 1.26
CA GLY A 120 3.83 -6.90 0.90
C GLY A 120 3.01 -8.00 0.23
N ASP A 121 3.24 -9.27 0.57
CA ASP A 121 2.72 -10.45 -0.14
C ASP A 121 2.03 -11.48 0.78
N THR A 122 1.78 -11.14 2.04
CA THR A 122 0.72 -11.80 2.82
C THR A 122 -0.64 -11.54 2.17
N ARG A 123 -1.61 -12.43 2.37
CA ARG A 123 -2.87 -12.40 1.62
C ARG A 123 -4.09 -12.41 2.52
N LEU A 124 -5.14 -11.72 2.08
CA LEU A 124 -6.48 -11.80 2.65
C LEU A 124 -7.47 -12.30 1.59
N TYR A 125 -8.23 -13.31 1.97
CA TYR A 125 -9.28 -13.90 1.16
C TYR A 125 -10.63 -13.83 1.89
N ARG A 126 -11.71 -13.73 1.11
CA ARG A 126 -13.08 -13.97 1.56
C ARG A 126 -13.62 -15.23 0.90
N TYR A 127 -13.99 -16.19 1.73
CA TYR A 127 -14.74 -17.36 1.34
C TYR A 127 -16.25 -17.13 1.52
N ARG A 128 -17.01 -17.20 0.42
CA ARG A 128 -18.46 -17.04 0.39
C ARG A 128 -19.08 -18.02 -0.59
N GLN A 129 -19.99 -18.87 -0.10
CA GLN A 129 -20.81 -19.76 -0.93
C GLN A 129 -20.00 -20.60 -1.95
N GLY A 130 -18.88 -21.20 -1.53
CA GLY A 130 -18.04 -22.01 -2.42
C GLY A 130 -16.97 -21.24 -3.18
N THR A 131 -17.00 -19.91 -3.15
CA THR A 131 -16.04 -19.04 -3.87
C THR A 131 -15.04 -18.44 -2.90
N LEU A 132 -13.75 -18.49 -3.24
CA LEU A 132 -12.67 -17.83 -2.50
C LEU A 132 -12.19 -16.62 -3.29
N ASP A 133 -12.55 -15.42 -2.84
CA ASP A 133 -12.15 -14.17 -3.47
C ASP A 133 -10.89 -13.63 -2.78
N LYS A 134 -9.80 -13.41 -3.53
CA LYS A 134 -8.62 -12.68 -3.03
C LYS A 134 -8.96 -11.20 -2.94
N LEU A 135 -8.77 -10.59 -1.78
CA LEU A 135 -9.10 -9.18 -1.52
C LEU A 135 -7.90 -8.24 -1.57
N THR A 136 -6.68 -8.76 -1.42
CA THR A 136 -5.43 -8.01 -1.46
C THR A 136 -4.64 -8.34 -2.72
N TYR A 137 -3.81 -7.39 -3.17
CA TYR A 137 -2.90 -7.59 -4.30
C TYR A 137 -1.46 -7.69 -3.80
N ASP A 138 -0.73 -8.68 -4.29
CA ASP A 138 0.63 -8.91 -3.79
C ASP A 138 1.53 -7.77 -4.28
N HIS A 139 2.14 -7.06 -3.34
CA HIS A 139 3.15 -6.06 -3.60
C HIS A 139 4.51 -6.72 -3.87
N SER A 140 4.54 -7.65 -4.82
CA SER A 140 5.75 -8.33 -5.29
C SER A 140 5.91 -8.14 -6.81
N LEU A 141 7.14 -8.31 -7.31
CA LEU A 141 7.42 -8.17 -8.74
C LEU A 141 6.52 -9.09 -9.59
N VAL A 142 6.29 -10.29 -9.09
CA VAL A 142 5.50 -11.31 -9.78
C VAL A 142 4.01 -11.08 -9.56
N GLY A 143 3.59 -10.69 -8.35
CA GLY A 143 2.21 -10.36 -8.04
C GLY A 143 1.65 -9.26 -8.94
N VAL A 144 2.39 -8.15 -9.07
CA VAL A 144 1.99 -7.04 -9.95
C VAL A 144 1.86 -7.47 -11.42
N ARG A 145 2.69 -8.41 -11.87
CA ARG A 145 2.64 -8.96 -13.24
C ARG A 145 1.48 -9.93 -13.43
N GLU A 146 1.19 -10.75 -12.43
CA GLU A 146 0.01 -11.61 -12.40
C GLU A 146 -1.26 -10.77 -12.49
N ASP A 147 -1.38 -9.74 -11.65
CA ASP A 147 -2.54 -8.83 -11.62
C ASP A 147 -2.72 -8.08 -12.95
N ALA A 148 -1.61 -7.76 -13.63
CA ALA A 148 -1.61 -7.17 -14.96
C ALA A 148 -2.00 -8.17 -16.08
N ASN A 149 -2.17 -9.46 -15.76
CA ASN A 149 -2.30 -10.58 -16.70
C ASN A 149 -1.08 -10.72 -17.66
N GLU A 150 0.10 -10.30 -17.21
CA GLU A 150 1.37 -10.54 -17.90
C GLU A 150 1.91 -11.94 -17.61
N LEU A 151 1.61 -12.46 -16.42
CA LEU A 151 1.89 -13.83 -16.02
C LEU A 151 0.57 -14.51 -15.64
N THR A 152 0.44 -15.78 -16.00
CA THR A 152 -0.54 -16.66 -15.37
C THR A 152 -0.12 -17.01 -13.94
N GLU A 153 -1.07 -17.40 -13.08
CA GLU A 153 -0.78 -17.89 -11.72
C GLU A 153 0.31 -18.98 -11.73
N ALA A 154 0.22 -19.94 -12.66
CA ALA A 154 1.22 -21.00 -12.78
C ALA A 154 2.62 -20.47 -13.15
N GLU A 155 2.71 -19.49 -14.04
CA GLU A 155 3.99 -18.86 -14.42
C GLU A 155 4.56 -18.03 -13.26
N ALA A 156 3.71 -17.28 -12.58
CA ALA A 156 4.05 -16.52 -11.38
C ALA A 156 4.67 -17.41 -10.30
N MET A 157 4.02 -18.54 -9.99
CA MET A 157 4.50 -19.52 -9.03
C MET A 157 5.86 -20.15 -9.40
N SER A 158 6.15 -20.29 -10.70
CA SER A 158 7.42 -20.83 -11.19
C SER A 158 8.54 -19.79 -11.32
N HIS A 159 8.24 -18.50 -11.13
CA HIS A 159 9.14 -17.42 -11.49
C HIS A 159 10.34 -17.32 -10.51
N PRO A 160 11.59 -17.17 -11.00
CA PRO A 160 12.78 -17.13 -10.14
C PRO A 160 12.81 -15.97 -9.14
N ARG A 161 12.12 -14.87 -9.45
CA ARG A 161 12.04 -13.64 -8.65
C ARG A 161 10.69 -13.48 -7.95
N ARG A 162 9.98 -14.59 -7.67
CA ARG A 162 8.63 -14.52 -7.09
C ARG A 162 8.61 -13.93 -5.67
N ASN A 163 9.68 -14.15 -4.91
CA ASN A 163 9.85 -13.65 -3.54
C ASN A 163 10.41 -12.21 -3.49
N GLU A 164 10.39 -11.45 -4.60
CA GLU A 164 10.86 -10.06 -4.58
C GLU A 164 9.74 -9.10 -4.22
N ILE A 165 9.76 -8.66 -2.96
CA ILE A 165 8.81 -7.72 -2.38
C ILE A 165 9.12 -6.28 -2.82
N LEU A 166 8.09 -5.54 -3.20
CA LEU A 166 8.13 -4.14 -3.65
C LEU A 166 7.71 -3.15 -2.55
N ARG A 167 6.89 -3.59 -1.59
CA ARG A 167 6.46 -2.77 -0.44
C ARG A 167 6.63 -3.57 0.85
N GLU A 168 7.25 -2.95 1.83
CA GLU A 168 7.58 -3.57 3.12
C GLU A 168 7.38 -2.57 4.25
N VAL A 169 7.25 -3.07 5.47
CA VAL A 169 7.05 -2.30 6.68
C VAL A 169 8.37 -2.20 7.43
N GLY A 170 8.82 -0.97 7.69
CA GLY A 170 9.93 -0.64 8.57
C GLY A 170 11.18 -0.08 7.89
N SER A 171 11.32 -0.17 6.57
CA SER A 171 12.55 0.26 5.88
C SER A 171 12.71 1.75 5.71
N THR A 172 11.62 2.47 5.53
CA THR A 172 11.58 3.92 5.47
C THR A 172 10.46 4.48 6.35
N VAL A 173 10.60 5.74 6.77
CA VAL A 173 9.52 6.43 7.48
C VAL A 173 8.39 6.74 6.49
N HIS A 174 7.17 6.39 6.87
CA HIS A 174 5.97 6.66 6.07
C HIS A 174 4.97 7.51 6.85
N ARG A 175 4.08 8.15 6.10
CA ARG A 175 2.92 8.88 6.61
C ARG A 175 1.64 8.16 6.15
N VAL A 176 0.52 8.46 6.80
CA VAL A 176 -0.78 7.87 6.49
C VAL A 176 -1.26 8.21 5.07
N ASP A 177 -0.83 9.35 4.53
CA ASP A 177 -1.18 9.86 3.21
C ASP A 177 -0.18 9.44 2.10
N ASP A 178 0.76 8.54 2.40
CA ASP A 178 1.70 8.01 1.40
C ASP A 178 0.98 7.07 0.41
N PRO A 179 0.88 7.44 -0.88
CA PRO A 179 0.12 6.68 -1.87
C PRO A 179 0.79 5.36 -2.28
N ASP A 180 2.10 5.23 -2.05
CA ASP A 180 2.90 4.09 -2.52
C ASP A 180 3.27 3.11 -1.40
N PHE A 181 2.80 3.34 -0.18
CA PHE A 181 3.15 2.52 0.98
C PHE A 181 2.16 1.38 1.24
N LEU A 182 0.86 1.67 1.37
CA LEU A 182 -0.14 0.71 1.79
C LEU A 182 -1.32 0.61 0.84
N GLU A 183 -1.87 -0.59 0.72
CA GLU A 183 -3.21 -0.85 0.18
C GLU A 183 -4.21 -0.86 1.34
N SER A 184 -5.40 -0.32 1.13
CA SER A 184 -6.47 -0.39 2.14
C SER A 184 -7.84 -0.46 1.49
N GLY A 185 -8.78 -1.15 2.12
CA GLY A 185 -10.12 -1.29 1.59
C GLY A 185 -11.20 -1.53 2.64
N GLU A 186 -12.45 -1.33 2.21
CA GLU A 186 -13.66 -1.68 2.95
C GLU A 186 -14.54 -2.56 2.05
N THR A 187 -15.07 -3.64 2.60
CA THR A 187 -16.06 -4.50 1.94
C THR A 187 -17.06 -5.05 2.95
N ASP A 188 -18.15 -5.65 2.45
CA ASP A 188 -19.13 -6.31 3.30
C ASP A 188 -18.60 -7.63 3.88
N PHE A 189 -18.97 -7.90 5.13
CA PHE A 189 -18.74 -9.14 5.88
C PHE A 189 -20.09 -9.74 6.31
N LEU A 190 -20.66 -10.53 5.40
CA LEU A 190 -22.04 -10.99 5.47
C LEU A 190 -22.19 -12.28 6.28
N PRO A 191 -23.41 -12.61 6.74
CA PRO A 191 -23.72 -13.89 7.37
C PRO A 191 -23.19 -15.09 6.57
N GLY A 192 -22.42 -15.96 7.23
CA GLY A 192 -21.81 -17.14 6.62
C GLY A 192 -20.47 -16.90 5.91
N ASP A 193 -20.03 -15.65 5.77
CA ASP A 193 -18.71 -15.35 5.24
C ASP A 193 -17.63 -15.88 6.18
N GLN A 194 -16.54 -16.34 5.56
CA GLN A 194 -15.33 -16.72 6.26
C GLN A 194 -14.14 -15.99 5.65
N LEU A 195 -13.31 -15.38 6.49
CA LEU A 195 -12.07 -14.73 6.11
C LEU A 195 -10.92 -15.70 6.33
N LEU A 196 -9.93 -15.63 5.45
CA LEU A 196 -8.64 -16.30 5.57
C LEU A 196 -7.55 -15.27 5.33
N LEU A 197 -6.74 -15.00 6.35
CA LEU A 197 -5.47 -14.29 6.20
C LEU A 197 -4.34 -15.32 6.25
N CYS A 198 -3.34 -15.20 5.40
CA CYS A 198 -2.20 -16.11 5.41
C CYS A 198 -0.89 -15.47 4.96
N SER A 199 0.24 -16.07 5.37
CA SER A 199 1.55 -15.81 4.76
C SER A 199 1.70 -16.56 3.44
N ASP A 200 2.72 -16.20 2.67
CA ASP A 200 3.04 -16.83 1.40
C ASP A 200 3.34 -18.33 1.57
N GLY A 201 3.90 -18.76 2.71
CA GLY A 201 4.20 -20.15 3.03
C GLY A 201 2.99 -21.10 2.95
N LEU A 202 1.76 -20.59 3.09
CA LEU A 202 0.56 -21.36 2.77
C LEU A 202 0.35 -21.46 1.26
N THR A 203 0.20 -20.32 0.60
CA THR A 203 -0.24 -20.26 -0.80
C THR A 203 0.84 -20.66 -1.80
N ASP A 204 2.10 -20.68 -1.38
CA ASP A 204 3.20 -21.23 -2.17
C ASP A 204 3.12 -22.76 -2.26
N MET A 205 2.55 -23.41 -1.23
CA MET A 205 2.49 -24.86 -1.09
C MET A 205 1.17 -25.46 -1.55
N ILE A 206 0.06 -24.75 -1.36
CA ILE A 206 -1.29 -25.26 -1.68
C ILE A 206 -2.08 -24.31 -2.56
N THR A 207 -2.84 -24.90 -3.48
CA THR A 207 -3.67 -24.17 -4.44
C THR A 207 -4.95 -23.63 -3.80
N GLN A 208 -5.53 -22.61 -4.43
CA GLN A 208 -6.85 -22.09 -4.06
C GLN A 208 -7.94 -23.18 -4.02
N ALA A 209 -7.91 -24.14 -4.95
CA ALA A 209 -8.88 -25.24 -4.97
C ALA A 209 -8.78 -26.14 -3.72
N GLN A 210 -7.55 -26.41 -3.25
CA GLN A 210 -7.31 -27.18 -2.03
C GLN A 210 -7.77 -26.41 -0.78
N ILE A 211 -7.50 -25.10 -0.73
CA ILE A 211 -7.99 -24.21 0.34
C ILE A 211 -9.52 -24.27 0.39
N VAL A 212 -10.18 -24.08 -0.76
CA VAL A 212 -11.66 -24.15 -0.87
C VAL A 212 -12.18 -25.52 -0.43
N ALA A 213 -11.50 -26.62 -0.76
CA ALA A 213 -11.90 -27.95 -0.34
C ALA A 213 -11.88 -28.13 1.19
N ILE A 214 -10.93 -27.50 1.89
CA ILE A 214 -10.85 -27.52 3.36
C ILE A 214 -11.90 -26.59 3.98
N LEU A 215 -12.03 -25.35 3.47
CA LEU A 215 -13.00 -24.38 3.99
C LEU A 215 -14.46 -24.81 3.79
N ASN A 216 -14.73 -25.65 2.78
CA ASN A 216 -16.06 -26.25 2.55
C ASN A 216 -16.46 -27.27 3.62
N GLN A 217 -15.52 -27.83 4.37
CA GLN A 217 -15.82 -28.88 5.34
C GLN A 217 -16.55 -28.29 6.55
N GLN A 218 -17.62 -28.95 6.99
CA GLN A 218 -18.34 -28.57 8.21
C GLN A 218 -17.57 -29.03 9.44
N GLN A 219 -16.53 -28.28 9.78
CA GLN A 219 -15.69 -28.53 10.94
C GLN A 219 -15.31 -27.23 11.67
N PRO A 220 -14.84 -27.30 12.93
CA PRO A 220 -14.38 -26.13 13.67
C PRO A 220 -13.22 -25.42 12.96
N LEU A 221 -13.07 -24.10 13.19
CA LEU A 221 -12.01 -23.30 12.56
C LEU A 221 -10.62 -23.82 12.93
N GLU A 222 -10.45 -24.31 14.16
CA GLU A 222 -9.20 -24.90 14.65
C GLU A 222 -8.80 -26.10 13.79
N LYS A 223 -9.77 -26.96 13.44
CA LYS A 223 -9.50 -28.12 12.59
C LYS A 223 -9.17 -27.71 11.15
N GLN A 224 -9.87 -26.70 10.62
CA GLN A 224 -9.55 -26.17 9.29
C GLN A 224 -8.14 -25.57 9.25
N LEU A 225 -7.70 -24.86 10.29
CA LEU A 225 -6.34 -24.36 10.42
C LEU A 225 -5.30 -25.49 10.43
N GLU A 226 -5.51 -26.49 11.28
CA GLU A 226 -4.64 -27.66 11.34
C GLU A 226 -4.52 -28.33 9.97
N ASP A 227 -5.64 -28.52 9.26
CA ASP A 227 -5.66 -29.19 7.96
C ASP A 227 -4.98 -28.35 6.87
N LEU A 228 -5.13 -27.02 6.89
CA LEU A 228 -4.44 -26.10 5.97
C LEU A 228 -2.93 -26.15 6.17
N ILE A 229 -2.48 -26.03 7.42
CA ILE A 229 -1.04 -26.06 7.77
C ILE A 229 -0.45 -27.44 7.51
N HIS A 230 -1.17 -28.51 7.87
CA HIS A 230 -0.73 -29.88 7.61
C HIS A 230 -0.55 -30.14 6.12
N LEU A 231 -1.53 -29.76 5.29
CA LEU A 231 -1.43 -29.94 3.85
C LEU A 231 -0.27 -29.16 3.23
N ALA A 232 -0.05 -27.91 3.66
CA ALA A 232 1.09 -27.11 3.20
C ALA A 232 2.44 -27.73 3.59
N ASN A 233 2.53 -28.28 4.80
CA ASN A 233 3.69 -29.04 5.25
C ASN A 233 3.91 -30.33 4.44
N GLU A 234 2.86 -31.07 4.10
CA GLU A 234 2.94 -32.26 3.24
C GLU A 234 3.42 -31.94 1.82
N GLN A 235 3.08 -30.75 1.29
CA GLN A 235 3.54 -30.28 -0.03
C GLN A 235 4.97 -29.71 -0.01
N GLY A 236 5.61 -29.65 1.17
CA GLY A 236 7.03 -29.35 1.28
C GLY A 236 7.38 -28.48 2.48
N GLY A 237 6.46 -27.63 2.95
CA GLY A 237 6.67 -26.72 4.09
C GLY A 237 7.95 -25.89 3.95
N ASN A 238 8.11 -25.23 2.80
CA ASN A 238 9.37 -24.56 2.46
C ASN A 238 9.60 -23.24 3.22
N ASP A 239 8.55 -22.65 3.78
CA ASP A 239 8.61 -21.44 4.58
C ASP A 239 7.81 -21.55 5.89
N ASN A 240 7.85 -20.49 6.71
CA ASN A 240 6.93 -20.32 7.82
C ASN A 240 5.48 -20.22 7.30
N ILE A 241 4.55 -20.87 8.00
CA ILE A 241 3.16 -20.97 7.56
C ILE A 241 2.28 -20.38 8.65
N THR A 242 1.64 -19.25 8.35
CA THR A 242 0.75 -18.57 9.29
C THR A 242 -0.62 -18.37 8.67
N VAL A 243 -1.66 -18.73 9.42
CA VAL A 243 -3.05 -18.64 8.96
C VAL A 243 -3.94 -18.12 10.09
N VAL A 244 -4.81 -17.17 9.75
CA VAL A 244 -5.87 -16.66 10.63
C VAL A 244 -7.21 -16.79 9.93
N LEU A 245 -8.18 -17.41 10.60
CA LEU A 245 -9.54 -17.57 10.13
C LEU A 245 -10.51 -16.76 10.98
N ALA A 246 -11.52 -16.17 10.36
CA ALA A 246 -12.66 -15.58 11.04
C ALA A 246 -13.96 -15.92 10.32
N LYS A 247 -15.03 -16.25 11.04
CA LYS A 247 -16.31 -16.65 10.46
C LYS A 247 -17.47 -15.89 11.07
N ASN A 248 -18.28 -15.29 10.20
CA ASN A 248 -19.54 -14.66 10.59
C ASN A 248 -20.61 -15.75 10.74
N ASN A 249 -20.94 -16.10 11.98
CA ASN A 249 -21.92 -17.14 12.32
C ASN A 249 -23.36 -16.60 12.41
N THR A 250 -23.60 -15.34 12.07
CA THR A 250 -24.97 -14.81 12.07
C THR A 250 -25.82 -15.53 11.04
N SER A 251 -27.13 -15.59 11.29
CA SER A 251 -28.11 -16.07 10.33
C SER A 251 -28.72 -14.89 9.58
N ALA A 252 -28.95 -15.05 8.28
CA ALA A 252 -29.52 -13.99 7.42
C ALA A 252 -30.89 -13.45 7.90
N THR A 253 -31.57 -14.16 8.80
CA THR A 253 -32.84 -13.79 9.42
C THR A 253 -32.73 -12.79 10.58
N ASN A 254 -31.51 -12.46 11.04
CA ASN A 254 -31.30 -11.67 12.26
C ASN A 254 -30.86 -10.22 12.03
N ARG A 255 -31.06 -9.65 10.83
CA ARG A 255 -30.78 -8.23 10.61
C ARG A 255 -31.91 -7.38 11.22
N PRO A 256 -31.64 -6.47 12.18
CA PRO A 256 -32.57 -5.38 12.44
C PRO A 256 -32.62 -4.54 11.16
N VAL A 257 -33.78 -4.53 10.50
CA VAL A 257 -34.05 -3.56 9.44
C VAL A 257 -33.91 -2.17 10.08
N PRO A 258 -33.16 -1.22 9.49
CA PRO A 258 -33.15 0.16 9.99
C PRO A 258 -34.59 0.67 9.91
N ALA A 259 -35.20 0.92 11.07
CA ALA A 259 -36.53 1.50 11.12
C ALA A 259 -36.49 2.85 10.41
N ALA A 260 -37.30 2.94 9.35
CA ALA A 260 -37.53 4.15 8.61
C ALA A 260 -37.95 5.29 9.55
N SER A 261 -37.47 6.48 9.22
CA SER A 261 -37.63 7.77 9.89
C SER A 261 -38.99 7.96 10.58
N ALA A 262 -38.97 8.02 11.91
CA ALA A 262 -40.05 8.62 12.70
C ALA A 262 -39.63 10.03 13.12
N LYS A 263 -40.48 10.99 12.73
CA LYS A 263 -40.37 12.43 12.94
C LYS A 263 -40.17 12.80 14.42
N LEU A 264 -39.27 13.75 14.65
CA LEU A 264 -39.16 14.54 15.88
C LEU A 264 -40.26 15.60 15.91
N ASP A 265 -40.98 15.70 17.02
CA ASP A 265 -41.68 16.90 17.47
C ASP A 265 -41.54 17.03 19.00
N PRO A 266 -41.65 18.25 19.56
CA PRO A 266 -40.82 18.71 20.68
C PRO A 266 -41.44 18.53 22.08
N ALA A 267 -40.55 18.64 23.07
CA ALA A 267 -40.78 18.49 24.51
C ALA A 267 -41.72 19.54 25.13
N PRO A 268 -42.38 19.22 26.26
CA PRO A 268 -42.96 20.22 27.16
C PRO A 268 -42.14 20.40 28.45
N THR A 269 -41.94 21.67 28.80
CA THR A 269 -41.49 22.21 30.10
C THR A 269 -42.53 22.04 31.21
N THR A 270 -42.09 21.74 32.43
CA THR A 270 -42.77 22.17 33.67
C THR A 270 -41.78 22.42 34.81
N ASN A 271 -42.05 23.51 35.54
CA ASN A 271 -41.27 24.15 36.60
C ASN A 271 -41.45 23.54 38.01
N GLN A 272 -40.37 23.60 38.81
CA GLN A 272 -40.26 23.98 40.25
C GLN A 272 -40.86 23.09 41.38
N PRO A 273 -40.54 23.32 42.70
CA PRO A 273 -39.34 23.94 43.36
C PRO A 273 -38.88 23.23 44.68
N LEU A 274 -37.77 23.70 45.31
CA LEU A 274 -37.62 24.20 46.72
C LEU A 274 -36.20 23.99 47.35
N THR A 275 -35.58 25.12 47.76
CA THR A 275 -34.88 25.49 49.04
C THR A 275 -34.05 24.45 49.83
N SER A 276 -32.94 24.74 50.53
CA SER A 276 -32.52 25.90 51.36
C SER A 276 -31.06 25.81 51.89
N THR A 277 -30.51 26.96 52.35
CA THR A 277 -29.52 27.21 53.46
C THR A 277 -28.07 26.70 53.35
N GLU A 278 -26.99 27.37 53.79
CA GLU A 278 -26.60 28.71 54.28
C GLU A 278 -25.02 28.73 54.37
N PRO A 279 -24.32 29.89 54.46
CA PRO A 279 -22.84 29.96 54.39
C PRO A 279 -22.14 30.54 55.65
N LEU A 280 -20.88 30.14 55.89
CA LEU A 280 -19.89 30.79 56.79
C LEU A 280 -18.47 30.35 56.34
N ALA A 281 -17.35 31.03 56.53
CA ALA A 281 -16.93 32.40 56.80
C ALA A 281 -15.39 32.41 56.68
N TYR A 282 -14.80 33.56 56.38
CA TYR A 282 -13.36 33.82 56.23
C TYR A 282 -12.72 34.18 57.58
N GLY A 283 -11.42 33.89 57.78
CA GLY A 283 -10.66 34.30 58.97
C GLY A 283 -9.15 34.08 58.82
N ASP A 284 -8.36 34.99 59.37
CA ASP A 284 -7.01 35.42 58.94
C ASP A 284 -5.92 35.23 60.03
N PHE A 285 -4.65 35.37 59.60
CA PHE A 285 -3.41 35.79 60.29
C PHE A 285 -2.39 34.85 61.01
N SER A 286 -1.11 35.09 60.62
CA SER A 286 0.21 35.02 61.32
C SER A 286 0.79 33.64 61.73
N ASP A 287 2.11 33.36 61.75
CA ASP A 287 3.37 34.12 61.60
C ASP A 287 4.58 33.16 61.37
N LYS A 288 5.75 33.73 61.00
CA LYS A 288 7.15 33.25 60.71
C LYS A 288 7.81 32.13 61.60
N PRO A 289 9.13 31.79 61.46
CA PRO A 289 10.00 31.40 60.31
C PRO A 289 10.97 30.21 60.63
N GLN A 290 11.76 29.68 59.68
CA GLN A 290 13.16 29.25 59.95
C GLN A 290 14.00 28.92 58.70
N ALA A 291 15.27 29.33 58.74
CA ALA A 291 16.29 29.16 57.71
C ALA A 291 17.22 27.96 57.99
N ARG A 292 17.80 27.35 56.94
CA ARG A 292 19.07 26.60 57.03
C ARG A 292 19.89 26.65 55.74
N LYS A 293 21.21 26.73 55.92
CA LYS A 293 22.30 26.99 54.95
C LYS A 293 22.81 25.76 54.19
N SER A 294 23.63 26.05 53.16
CA SER A 294 24.77 25.29 52.57
C SER A 294 24.42 24.33 51.42
N ASN A 295 25.18 24.17 50.32
CA ASN A 295 26.56 24.52 49.95
C ASN A 295 26.67 24.88 48.45
N LEU A 296 27.15 26.10 48.15
CA LEU A 296 27.55 26.54 46.81
C LEU A 296 29.05 26.24 46.65
N GLY A 297 29.38 25.07 46.12
CA GLY A 297 30.81 24.68 45.96
C GLY A 297 31.07 23.50 45.02
N ALA A 298 30.08 22.65 44.74
CA ALA A 298 30.27 21.46 43.90
C ALA A 298 29.91 21.66 42.41
N LEU A 299 29.11 22.69 42.08
CA LEU A 299 28.64 22.89 40.70
C LEU A 299 29.68 23.51 39.76
N TRP A 300 30.67 24.24 40.30
CA TRP A 300 31.68 24.95 39.51
C TRP A 300 32.85 24.04 39.06
N PHE A 301 33.10 22.93 39.75
CA PHE A 301 34.17 21.99 39.38
C PHE A 301 33.77 21.04 38.24
N ALA A 302 32.48 20.66 38.16
CA ALA A 302 31.99 19.79 37.08
C ALA A 302 31.97 20.49 35.72
N LEU A 303 31.65 21.79 35.69
CA LEU A 303 31.61 22.58 34.45
C LEU A 303 33.02 22.85 33.89
N GLY A 304 34.02 22.99 34.75
CA GLY A 304 35.42 23.20 34.35
C GLY A 304 36.06 21.99 33.67
N PHE A 305 35.74 20.77 34.11
CA PHE A 305 36.25 19.54 33.49
C PHE A 305 35.66 19.28 32.10
N ILE A 306 34.38 19.60 31.90
CA ILE A 306 33.72 19.48 30.59
C ILE A 306 34.34 20.48 29.61
N LEU A 307 34.59 21.71 30.04
CA LEU A 307 35.20 22.73 29.18
C LEU A 307 36.66 22.40 28.80
N ALA A 308 37.45 21.84 29.73
CA ALA A 308 38.81 21.39 29.45
C ALA A 308 38.85 20.20 28.46
N GLY A 309 37.91 19.26 28.57
CA GLY A 309 37.79 18.13 27.64
C GLY A 309 37.45 18.57 26.22
N VAL A 310 36.56 19.55 26.07
CA VAL A 310 36.21 20.11 24.75
C VAL A 310 37.39 20.85 24.12
N ILE A 311 38.16 21.62 24.91
CA ILE A 311 39.36 22.30 24.40
C ILE A 311 40.43 21.27 23.95
N ALA A 312 40.65 20.20 24.72
CA ALA A 312 41.59 19.14 24.34
C ALA A 312 41.16 18.44 23.04
N ALA A 313 39.86 18.18 22.85
CA ALA A 313 39.33 17.58 21.62
C ALA A 313 39.49 18.51 20.39
N VAL A 314 39.27 19.82 20.56
CA VAL A 314 39.48 20.81 19.49
C VAL A 314 40.95 20.94 19.11
N VAL A 315 41.86 20.92 20.09
CA VAL A 315 43.31 20.94 19.84
C VAL A 315 43.77 19.66 19.12
N TRP A 316 43.24 18.49 19.51
CA TRP A 316 43.56 17.23 18.81
C TRP A 316 43.03 17.21 17.37
N TYR A 317 41.84 17.78 17.14
CA TYR A 317 41.27 17.91 15.80
C TYR A 317 42.04 18.92 14.93
N GLN A 318 42.56 20.01 15.51
CA GLN A 318 43.35 21.01 14.78
C GLN A 318 44.81 20.62 14.56
N TYR A 319 45.36 19.74 15.40
CA TYR A 319 46.76 19.31 15.33
C TYR A 319 46.90 17.79 15.52
N PRO A 320 46.43 16.96 14.56
CA PRO A 320 46.70 15.53 14.62
C PRO A 320 48.21 15.29 14.49
N PRO A 321 48.82 14.42 15.33
CA PRO A 321 50.23 14.07 15.17
C PRO A 321 50.44 13.36 13.84
N PHE A 322 51.40 13.87 13.07
CA PHE A 322 51.75 13.43 11.73
C PHE A 322 52.49 12.08 11.80
N GLU A 323 51.85 11.01 11.32
CA GLU A 323 52.51 9.71 11.09
C GLU A 323 53.19 9.75 9.71
N GLN A 324 54.52 9.58 9.70
CA GLN A 324 55.32 9.42 8.49
C GLN A 324 55.14 8.00 7.94
N ALA A 325 54.59 7.91 6.73
CA ALA A 325 54.71 6.73 5.88
C ALA A 325 55.27 7.16 4.52
N ASP A 326 56.52 6.77 4.28
CA ASP A 326 57.23 6.89 3.01
C ASP A 326 56.54 6.06 1.92
N ILE A 327 56.06 6.67 0.83
CA ILE A 327 55.97 6.02 -0.49
C ILE A 327 56.26 7.05 -1.60
N ALA A 328 57.07 6.57 -2.54
CA ALA A 328 57.73 7.26 -3.64
C ALA A 328 56.82 8.02 -4.61
N THR A 329 57.42 9.08 -5.14
CA THR A 329 57.00 9.91 -6.26
C THR A 329 56.93 9.13 -7.57
N ASP A 330 55.81 9.21 -8.28
CA ASP A 330 55.85 9.40 -9.73
C ASP A 330 54.65 10.22 -10.21
N SER A 331 54.82 10.81 -11.40
CA SER A 331 54.47 12.18 -11.70
C SER A 331 53.25 12.32 -12.61
N LEU A 332 52.49 13.40 -12.36
CA LEU A 332 51.78 14.27 -13.32
C LEU A 332 51.03 13.64 -14.51
N ASP A 333 49.70 13.80 -14.55
CA ASP A 333 49.13 14.68 -15.58
C ASP A 333 47.72 15.23 -15.28
N LYS A 334 47.52 16.45 -15.79
CA LYS A 334 46.46 17.44 -15.49
C LYS A 334 45.15 17.24 -16.27
N ALA A 335 44.03 17.54 -15.61
CA ALA A 335 42.90 18.41 -16.05
C ALA A 335 41.72 18.10 -15.11
N GLY A 336 41.18 18.98 -14.27
CA GLY A 336 40.74 20.35 -14.51
C GLY A 336 39.23 20.39 -14.25
N ASN A 337 38.80 20.62 -13.01
CA ASN A 337 37.39 20.91 -12.70
C ASN A 337 37.27 21.80 -11.45
N GLN A 338 36.74 23.00 -11.66
CA GLN A 338 36.30 24.04 -10.72
C GLN A 338 35.32 24.89 -11.56
N SER A 339 34.15 25.37 -11.12
CA SER A 339 33.44 25.40 -9.85
C SER A 339 31.98 25.73 -10.14
N ASP A 340 31.11 25.46 -9.16
CA ASP A 340 29.76 25.98 -9.02
C ASP A 340 29.63 27.50 -9.20
N SER A 341 28.54 27.92 -9.82
CA SER A 341 27.48 28.81 -9.28
C SER A 341 26.88 29.73 -10.34
N THR A 342 25.55 29.68 -10.52
CA THR A 342 24.65 30.86 -10.43
C THR A 342 23.19 30.47 -10.68
N ARG A 343 22.32 30.80 -9.72
CA ARG A 343 20.86 30.89 -9.87
C ARG A 343 20.51 32.11 -10.74
N LEU A 344 19.55 31.95 -11.65
CA LEU A 344 18.68 33.02 -12.14
C LEU A 344 17.26 32.47 -12.33
N ALA A 345 16.27 33.28 -11.96
CA ALA A 345 14.90 32.90 -11.69
C ALA A 345 13.92 33.19 -12.84
N ALA A 346 12.91 32.30 -12.95
CA ALA A 346 11.54 32.47 -13.46
C ALA A 346 11.30 32.76 -14.96
N PRO A 347 10.07 32.60 -15.51
CA PRO A 347 9.00 31.62 -15.25
C PRO A 347 8.49 30.94 -16.56
N GLY A 348 7.88 29.76 -16.46
CA GLY A 348 7.03 29.21 -17.54
C GLY A 348 7.71 28.21 -18.48
N ALA A 349 7.90 26.98 -18.01
CA ALA A 349 8.19 25.82 -18.88
C ALA A 349 7.69 24.48 -18.27
N SER A 350 6.81 24.50 -17.27
CA SER A 350 6.42 23.31 -16.50
C SER A 350 5.39 22.41 -17.19
N GLN A 351 5.32 22.39 -18.52
CA GLN A 351 4.41 21.49 -19.25
C GLN A 351 5.07 20.71 -20.38
N LEU A 352 6.35 20.95 -20.67
CA LEU A 352 7.09 20.20 -21.68
C LEU A 352 8.17 19.27 -21.08
N ASP A 353 8.66 19.57 -19.87
CA ASP A 353 9.69 18.76 -19.20
C ASP A 353 9.15 17.47 -18.55
N SER A 354 7.85 17.42 -18.22
CA SER A 354 7.25 16.23 -17.58
C SER A 354 7.00 15.06 -18.53
N LEU A 355 7.00 15.29 -19.85
CA LEU A 355 6.95 14.21 -20.86
C LEU A 355 8.34 13.74 -21.30
N LEU A 356 9.38 14.55 -21.10
CA LEU A 356 10.76 14.20 -21.47
C LEU A 356 11.50 13.44 -20.37
N GLN A 357 11.01 13.41 -19.14
CA GLN A 357 11.61 12.61 -18.06
C GLN A 357 11.42 11.09 -18.20
N THR A 358 10.61 10.61 -19.15
CA THR A 358 10.41 9.17 -19.41
C THR A 358 11.16 8.67 -20.66
N ALA A 359 11.84 9.56 -21.38
CA ALA A 359 12.58 9.21 -22.58
C ALA A 359 14.09 9.22 -22.31
N TYR A 360 14.74 8.06 -22.42
CA TYR A 360 16.20 7.96 -22.38
C TYR A 360 16.76 7.93 -23.81
N ARG A 361 17.91 8.56 -24.04
CA ARG A 361 18.61 8.53 -25.34
C ARG A 361 19.46 7.27 -25.43
N SER A 362 19.23 6.44 -26.45
CA SER A 362 20.17 5.36 -26.77
C SER A 362 21.54 5.92 -27.16
N LYS A 363 22.57 5.06 -27.20
CA LYS A 363 23.91 5.43 -27.72
C LYS A 363 23.87 6.06 -29.12
N ASP A 364 22.80 5.81 -29.88
CA ASP A 364 22.59 6.31 -31.25
C ASP A 364 21.68 7.56 -31.30
N HIS A 365 21.47 8.24 -30.17
CA HIS A 365 20.75 9.53 -30.06
C HIS A 365 19.25 9.50 -30.43
N GLN A 366 18.64 8.33 -30.53
CA GLN A 366 17.19 8.19 -30.68
C GLN A 366 16.49 8.30 -29.32
N LEU A 367 15.37 9.03 -29.28
CA LEU A 367 14.49 9.12 -28.11
C LEU A 367 13.75 7.79 -27.94
N LEU A 368 14.07 7.04 -26.88
CA LEU A 368 13.37 5.80 -26.50
C LEU A 368 12.58 6.05 -25.22
N LEU A 369 11.27 5.81 -25.27
CA LEU A 369 10.41 5.77 -24.08
C LEU A 369 10.67 4.47 -23.32
N ALA A 370 10.86 4.55 -22.00
CA ALA A 370 11.01 3.38 -21.14
C ALA A 370 9.65 2.70 -20.89
N ASP A 371 9.60 1.38 -21.14
CA ASP A 371 8.63 0.36 -20.71
C ASP A 371 7.14 0.77 -20.55
N ASP A 372 6.45 0.77 -21.70
CA ASP A 372 5.08 0.36 -22.07
C ASP A 372 3.84 0.70 -21.20
N THR A 373 3.94 1.44 -20.08
CA THR A 373 2.78 2.06 -19.40
C THR A 373 2.98 3.54 -19.12
N ILE A 374 2.12 4.38 -19.68
CA ILE A 374 2.12 5.83 -19.51
C ILE A 374 0.97 6.23 -18.57
N ARG A 375 1.32 6.83 -17.43
CA ARG A 375 0.35 7.41 -16.49
C ARG A 375 0.09 8.88 -16.82
N LEU A 376 -1.17 9.22 -17.09
CA LEU A 376 -1.59 10.53 -17.55
C LEU A 376 -2.27 11.32 -16.42
N SER A 377 -1.64 12.42 -15.99
CA SER A 377 -2.29 13.42 -15.13
C SER A 377 -3.13 14.43 -15.91
N GLN A 378 -2.96 14.48 -17.24
CA GLN A 378 -3.73 15.30 -18.18
C GLN A 378 -3.97 14.52 -19.48
N PRO A 379 -5.04 14.82 -20.25
CA PRO A 379 -5.30 14.21 -21.55
C PRO A 379 -4.11 14.34 -22.48
N LEU A 380 -3.77 13.23 -23.14
CA LEU A 380 -2.76 13.23 -24.18
C LEU A 380 -3.33 13.94 -25.42
N VAL A 381 -2.82 15.14 -25.72
CA VAL A 381 -3.23 15.88 -26.91
C VAL A 381 -2.41 15.38 -28.09
N LEU A 382 -3.06 14.71 -29.04
CA LEU A 382 -2.38 14.10 -30.18
C LEU A 382 -1.92 15.17 -31.20
N SER A 383 -0.61 15.36 -31.31
CA SER A 383 0.05 16.15 -32.37
C SER A 383 0.63 15.24 -33.47
N ASP A 384 0.99 15.81 -34.63
CA ASP A 384 1.54 15.04 -35.76
C ASP A 384 2.84 14.31 -35.40
N SER A 385 3.68 14.92 -34.54
CA SER A 385 4.90 14.30 -34.03
C SER A 385 4.62 13.19 -33.01
N LEU A 386 3.58 13.32 -32.17
CA LEU A 386 3.20 12.28 -31.21
C LEU A 386 2.56 11.08 -31.93
N GLN A 387 1.86 11.30 -33.03
CA GLN A 387 1.30 10.22 -33.84
C GLN A 387 2.38 9.31 -34.44
N THR A 388 3.56 9.85 -34.74
CA THR A 388 4.67 9.04 -35.29
C THR A 388 5.34 8.16 -34.21
N ILE A 389 5.11 8.46 -32.94
CA ILE A 389 5.77 7.81 -31.80
C ILE A 389 4.80 6.85 -31.08
N LEU A 390 3.52 7.24 -30.93
CA LEU A 390 2.49 6.41 -30.32
C LEU A 390 2.10 5.25 -31.25
N GLY A 391 2.37 4.03 -30.80
CA GLY A 391 1.90 2.82 -31.49
C GLY A 391 2.86 2.22 -32.52
N ASN A 392 4.12 2.65 -32.55
CA ASN A 392 5.15 2.15 -33.48
C ASN A 392 5.61 0.71 -33.15
N GLY A 393 4.69 -0.26 -33.31
CA GLY A 393 4.93 -1.70 -33.16
C GLY A 393 4.98 -2.25 -31.73
N LYS A 394 4.99 -1.40 -30.70
CA LYS A 394 4.93 -1.81 -29.28
C LYS A 394 3.61 -1.42 -28.64
N LEU A 395 3.10 -2.28 -27.76
CA LEU A 395 1.85 -2.06 -27.03
C LEU A 395 2.04 -0.95 -26.00
N THR A 396 1.31 0.15 -26.14
CA THR A 396 1.34 1.27 -25.20
C THR A 396 0.11 1.24 -24.31
N VAL A 397 0.27 1.14 -22.99
CA VAL A 397 -0.84 1.23 -22.05
C VAL A 397 -0.98 2.66 -21.53
N LEU A 398 -2.17 3.25 -21.65
CA LEU A 398 -2.52 4.55 -21.07
C LEU A 398 -3.37 4.32 -19.81
N MET A 399 -2.90 4.84 -18.68
CA MET A 399 -3.62 4.81 -17.40
C MET A 399 -3.74 6.20 -16.79
N PRO A 400 -4.80 6.53 -16.05
CA PRO A 400 -4.83 7.77 -15.29
C PRO A 400 -3.87 7.67 -14.10
N VAL A 401 -3.38 8.82 -13.63
CA VAL A 401 -2.63 8.90 -12.35
C VAL A 401 -3.56 8.68 -11.16
N ASP A 402 -4.83 9.07 -11.30
CA ASP A 402 -5.87 8.95 -10.27
C ASP A 402 -7.14 8.30 -10.86
N THR A 403 -7.70 7.31 -10.18
CA THR A 403 -8.93 6.62 -10.60
C THR A 403 -10.17 7.53 -10.58
N ALA A 404 -10.12 8.69 -9.91
CA ALA A 404 -11.17 9.71 -9.93
C ALA A 404 -11.15 10.63 -11.17
N GLN A 405 -10.20 10.44 -12.10
CA GLN A 405 -9.96 11.38 -13.18
C GLN A 405 -11.08 11.34 -14.26
N THR A 406 -11.78 12.47 -14.42
CA THR A 406 -12.92 12.62 -15.35
C THR A 406 -12.53 13.04 -16.77
N GLN A 407 -11.24 13.29 -17.00
CA GLN A 407 -10.73 13.78 -18.28
C GLN A 407 -10.49 12.62 -19.26
N PRO A 408 -10.53 12.85 -20.59
CA PRO A 408 -10.28 11.79 -21.56
C PRO A 408 -8.82 11.36 -21.57
N ALA A 409 -8.54 10.09 -21.91
CA ALA A 409 -7.17 9.60 -22.02
C ALA A 409 -6.43 10.28 -23.18
N VAL A 410 -7.07 10.36 -24.34
CA VAL A 410 -6.53 11.00 -25.55
C VAL A 410 -7.52 12.03 -26.05
N ARG A 411 -7.04 13.24 -26.32
CA ARG A 411 -7.82 14.29 -26.97
C ARG A 411 -7.25 14.57 -28.36
N ILE A 412 -8.13 14.51 -29.36
CA ILE A 412 -7.80 14.76 -30.76
C ILE A 412 -8.52 16.05 -31.18
N SER A 413 -7.72 17.09 -31.39
CA SER A 413 -8.18 18.43 -31.75
C SER A 413 -7.64 18.87 -33.11
N ARG A 414 -7.75 17.99 -34.12
CA ARG A 414 -7.26 18.25 -35.48
C ARG A 414 -8.25 17.75 -36.53
N HIS A 415 -8.19 18.33 -37.73
CA HIS A 415 -8.90 17.84 -38.90
C HIS A 415 -8.11 16.74 -39.62
N GLY A 416 -8.80 15.78 -40.24
CA GLY A 416 -8.17 14.72 -41.04
C GLY A 416 -8.02 13.38 -40.31
N SER A 417 -7.22 12.46 -40.86
CA SER A 417 -7.13 11.09 -40.34
C SER A 417 -6.20 10.99 -39.13
N ALA A 418 -6.66 10.35 -38.05
CA ALA A 418 -5.87 9.99 -36.90
C ALA A 418 -5.79 8.46 -36.78
N ASN A 419 -4.58 7.95 -37.01
CA ASN A 419 -4.24 6.54 -36.89
C ASN A 419 -3.65 6.31 -35.49
N LEU A 420 -4.26 5.41 -34.73
CA LEU A 420 -3.72 4.91 -33.47
C LEU A 420 -3.56 3.40 -33.60
N GLU A 421 -2.39 2.91 -33.21
CA GLU A 421 -2.05 1.50 -33.32
C GLU A 421 -1.47 0.96 -32.01
N ASN A 422 -1.79 -0.29 -31.63
CA ASN A 422 -1.20 -0.96 -30.46
C ASN A 422 -1.36 -0.16 -29.14
N ILE A 423 -2.55 0.35 -28.84
CA ILE A 423 -2.80 1.14 -27.62
C ILE A 423 -3.84 0.44 -26.73
N VAL A 424 -3.58 0.34 -25.44
CA VAL A 424 -4.58 -0.08 -24.43
C VAL A 424 -4.91 1.13 -23.56
N ILE A 425 -6.17 1.55 -23.54
CA ILE A 425 -6.64 2.63 -22.66
C ILE A 425 -7.38 2.00 -21.49
N HIS A 426 -6.91 2.26 -20.27
CA HIS A 426 -7.39 1.58 -19.06
C HIS A 426 -7.87 2.57 -17.98
N ASN A 427 -9.01 2.28 -17.34
CA ASN A 427 -9.57 3.04 -16.19
C ASN A 427 -9.93 4.52 -16.44
N PHE A 428 -10.14 4.96 -17.69
CA PHE A 428 -10.61 6.33 -17.95
C PHE A 428 -12.13 6.42 -18.00
N LYS A 429 -12.71 7.53 -17.54
CA LYS A 429 -14.14 7.80 -17.81
C LYS A 429 -14.42 7.92 -19.31
N THR A 430 -13.52 8.56 -20.05
CA THR A 430 -13.57 8.70 -21.52
C THR A 430 -12.24 8.28 -22.13
N GLY A 431 -12.24 7.42 -23.14
CA GLY A 431 -11.02 6.93 -23.77
C GLY A 431 -10.42 7.95 -24.73
N ILE A 432 -11.08 8.13 -25.88
CA ILE A 432 -10.67 9.10 -26.90
C ILE A 432 -11.77 10.16 -27.05
N GLU A 433 -11.40 11.43 -26.93
CA GLU A 433 -12.29 12.56 -27.23
C GLU A 433 -11.86 13.23 -28.54
N THR A 434 -12.77 13.33 -29.52
CA THR A 434 -12.57 14.10 -30.74
C THR A 434 -13.37 15.41 -30.69
N THR A 435 -12.70 16.54 -30.96
CA THR A 435 -13.32 17.89 -30.88
C THR A 435 -13.45 18.58 -32.25
N SER A 436 -13.15 17.87 -33.34
CA SER A 436 -13.18 18.34 -34.73
C SER A 436 -13.51 17.18 -35.67
N ASP A 437 -13.73 17.44 -36.97
CA ASP A 437 -13.97 16.42 -38.01
C ASP A 437 -12.69 15.58 -38.28
N ALA A 438 -12.36 14.71 -37.32
CA ALA A 438 -11.27 13.76 -37.41
C ALA A 438 -11.79 12.38 -37.83
N THR A 439 -11.11 11.73 -38.77
CA THR A 439 -11.38 10.33 -39.12
C THR A 439 -10.47 9.43 -38.29
N LEU A 440 -11.04 8.69 -37.33
CA LEU A 440 -10.29 7.76 -36.48
C LEU A 440 -10.07 6.42 -37.19
N ARG A 441 -8.82 5.98 -37.28
CA ARG A 441 -8.46 4.61 -37.65
C ARG A 441 -7.73 3.97 -36.47
N LEU A 442 -8.33 2.92 -35.94
CA LEU A 442 -7.81 2.21 -34.77
C LEU A 442 -7.38 0.81 -35.19
N SER A 443 -6.12 0.46 -34.95
CA SER A 443 -5.55 -0.85 -35.24
C SER A 443 -5.00 -1.45 -33.95
N ASN A 444 -5.49 -2.60 -33.49
CA ASN A 444 -5.05 -3.20 -32.22
C ASN A 444 -5.16 -2.24 -31.01
N VAL A 445 -6.27 -1.48 -30.94
CA VAL A 445 -6.57 -0.55 -29.83
C VAL A 445 -7.66 -1.14 -28.94
N TYR A 446 -7.40 -1.23 -27.64
CA TYR A 446 -8.32 -1.80 -26.65
C TYR A 446 -8.72 -0.79 -25.60
N PHE A 447 -9.97 -0.87 -25.14
CA PHE A 447 -10.50 -0.06 -24.05
C PHE A 447 -10.89 -1.00 -22.90
N LYS A 448 -10.25 -0.86 -21.75
CA LYS A 448 -10.48 -1.71 -20.57
C LYS A 448 -10.96 -0.85 -19.40
N ARG A 449 -12.14 -1.16 -18.85
CA ARG A 449 -12.78 -0.36 -17.79
C ARG A 449 -12.88 1.13 -18.15
N VAL A 450 -13.15 1.41 -19.43
CA VAL A 450 -13.36 2.78 -19.93
C VAL A 450 -14.86 3.03 -20.05
N GLY A 451 -15.36 4.10 -19.44
CA GLY A 451 -16.80 4.42 -19.46
C GLY A 451 -17.33 4.70 -20.87
N GLN A 452 -16.68 5.62 -21.57
CA GLN A 452 -16.98 5.98 -22.97
C GLN A 452 -15.71 5.81 -23.82
N PRO A 453 -15.58 4.71 -24.60
CA PRO A 453 -14.39 4.45 -25.42
C PRO A 453 -14.04 5.60 -26.37
N ILE A 454 -15.03 6.12 -27.10
CA ILE A 454 -14.88 7.24 -28.01
C ILE A 454 -16.03 8.22 -27.77
N LEU A 455 -15.70 9.48 -27.53
CA LEU A 455 -16.62 10.60 -27.42
C LEU A 455 -16.31 11.60 -28.52
N THR A 456 -17.30 11.96 -29.32
CA THR A 456 -17.16 13.01 -30.34
C THR A 456 -17.96 14.23 -29.92
N ALA A 457 -17.26 15.33 -29.61
CA ALA A 457 -17.88 16.61 -29.31
C ALA A 457 -18.28 17.29 -30.63
N ILE A 458 -19.55 17.18 -31.00
CA ILE A 458 -20.13 17.89 -32.15
C ILE A 458 -20.38 19.34 -31.71
N ARG A 459 -19.70 20.32 -32.31
CA ARG A 459 -20.04 21.73 -32.08
C ARG A 459 -21.39 22.05 -32.74
N GLN A 460 -22.24 22.79 -32.02
CA GLN A 460 -23.65 23.10 -32.37
C GLN A 460 -23.83 23.81 -33.73
N ASP A 461 -22.77 24.34 -34.32
CA ASP A 461 -22.71 25.04 -35.60
C ASP A 461 -22.66 24.11 -36.82
N THR A 462 -22.54 22.79 -36.64
CA THR A 462 -22.37 21.81 -37.74
C THR A 462 -23.47 20.75 -37.78
N PHE A 463 -24.73 21.16 -37.86
CA PHE A 463 -25.90 20.25 -37.93
C PHE A 463 -26.16 19.60 -39.31
N ARG A 464 -25.21 19.67 -40.26
CA ARG A 464 -25.38 19.06 -41.58
C ARG A 464 -24.11 18.32 -42.01
N ASN A 465 -24.15 16.98 -41.87
CA ASN A 465 -23.23 15.99 -42.46
C ASN A 465 -22.03 15.52 -41.62
N SER A 466 -22.14 15.44 -40.29
CA SER A 466 -21.16 14.67 -39.51
C SER A 466 -21.44 13.17 -39.65
N VAL A 467 -20.68 12.47 -40.49
CA VAL A 467 -20.68 11.01 -40.60
C VAL A 467 -19.49 10.47 -39.81
N VAL A 468 -19.75 9.77 -38.71
CA VAL A 468 -18.71 9.04 -37.97
C VAL A 468 -18.52 7.68 -38.64
N ALA A 469 -17.45 7.53 -39.42
CA ALA A 469 -17.05 6.24 -39.99
C ALA A 469 -16.03 5.57 -39.06
N VAL A 470 -16.47 4.56 -38.30
CA VAL A 470 -15.59 3.69 -37.50
C VAL A 470 -15.31 2.42 -38.31
N SER A 471 -14.08 2.25 -38.78
CA SER A 471 -13.65 1.01 -39.44
C SER A 471 -12.82 0.19 -38.46
N ILE A 472 -13.36 -0.95 -38.02
CA ILE A 472 -12.69 -1.90 -37.13
C ILE A 472 -12.04 -2.99 -37.99
N GLN A 473 -10.71 -3.07 -38.01
CA GLN A 473 -9.99 -4.20 -38.62
C GLN A 473 -9.62 -5.21 -37.54
N ASN A 474 -10.33 -6.34 -37.49
CA ASN A 474 -9.92 -7.49 -36.68
C ASN A 474 -8.81 -8.27 -37.40
N PRO A 475 -7.79 -8.79 -36.70
CA PRO A 475 -6.77 -9.64 -37.31
C PRO A 475 -7.38 -10.94 -37.86
N PRO A 476 -6.82 -11.51 -38.93
CA PRO A 476 -7.27 -12.79 -39.46
C PRO A 476 -7.10 -13.90 -38.42
N ALA A 477 -8.10 -14.77 -38.30
CA ALA A 477 -8.09 -15.89 -37.35
C ALA A 477 -6.83 -16.77 -37.53
N PRO A 478 -6.21 -17.24 -36.45
CA PRO A 478 -5.05 -18.13 -36.54
C PRO A 478 -5.43 -19.41 -37.29
N SER A 479 -4.67 -19.72 -38.34
CA SER A 479 -4.83 -20.93 -39.14
C SER A 479 -4.67 -22.18 -38.26
N GLN A 480 -5.66 -23.07 -38.28
CA GLN A 480 -5.60 -24.35 -37.59
C GLN A 480 -4.32 -25.11 -37.99
N PRO A 481 -3.61 -25.74 -37.04
CA PRO A 481 -2.45 -26.55 -37.37
C PRO A 481 -2.91 -27.79 -38.15
N THR A 482 -2.47 -27.89 -39.40
CA THR A 482 -2.61 -29.11 -40.21
C THR A 482 -1.86 -30.24 -39.53
N ARG A 483 -2.58 -31.27 -39.09
CA ARG A 483 -2.01 -32.58 -38.73
C ARG A 483 -1.27 -33.14 -39.95
N ARG A 484 0.03 -33.38 -39.81
CA ARG A 484 0.76 -34.43 -40.51
C ARG A 484 1.67 -35.14 -39.54
#